data_AF-A0A7C9NBK6-F1
#
_entry.id   AF-A0A7C9NBK6-F1
#
_cell.length_a   1.000
_cell.length_b   1.000
_cell.length_c   1.000
_cell.angle_alpha   90.00
_cell.angle_beta   90.00
_cell.angle_gamma   90.00
#
_symmetry.space_group_name_H-M   'P 1'
#
loop_
_entity.id
_entity.type
_entity.pdbx_description
1 polymer ?
#
loop_
_entity_poly.entity_id
_entity_poly.type
_entity_poly.pdbx_seq_one_letter_code
_entity_poly.pdbx_strand_id
1 'polypeptide(L)'
;MTWTCGSFRFDTSVPVIMGILNVTPDSFSDGGSFADVQEAVAHGLSLVEQGARIVDVGGESTRPGAAAVDAAEELARVLPVVKVLAAEGLCVSIDTRKPEVARACLLAGASVVNDVSGFRDPEMVKVATEFDCGVVVMHMQGEPGTMQDDPRYDDVVAEVRDYLAARASELETAGIARERICVDPGPGFGKTASQTLELVRNFHEFARLGYTLMVAVSRKSFLGHAYGIQNPTDRDKVSADEALMACELGAGVVRTHNVAATVNALESLRPLVAVALGCNVPLVAEEGEEREGKIAMLSHAISQMCTLPDTQIVDISSYYESEPAYFTDQDVFVNAVVLLRTGLPPKELLKYLQAIENSLGRVREVPNGPRTMDLDIVDYQMYPAQSELLVIPHPRALERDFVVEPLLELRPDYMLADGVTVAEGALPREERVGRCVRL
;
A
#
# COMPACT_ATOMS: atom_id res chain seq x y z
N MET A 1 7.62 1.08 -5.08
CA MET A 1 7.35 -0.13 -5.91
C MET A 1 6.90 0.32 -7.29
N THR A 2 7.20 -0.46 -8.34
CA THR A 2 6.66 -0.17 -9.68
C THR A 2 5.55 -1.17 -10.02
N TRP A 3 4.34 -0.69 -10.26
CA TRP A 3 3.25 -1.50 -10.81
C TRP A 3 3.27 -1.45 -12.34
N THR A 4 3.34 -2.61 -12.98
CA THR A 4 3.47 -2.75 -14.43
C THR A 4 2.13 -3.17 -15.05
N CYS A 5 1.65 -2.37 -16.00
CA CYS A 5 0.35 -2.52 -16.65
C CYS A 5 0.52 -2.35 -18.17
N GLY A 6 0.86 -3.43 -18.88
CA GLY A 6 1.21 -3.35 -20.30
C GLY A 6 2.44 -2.47 -20.53
N SER A 7 2.28 -1.44 -21.36
CA SER A 7 3.32 -0.43 -21.59
C SER A 7 3.43 0.60 -20.47
N PHE A 8 2.50 0.63 -19.51
CA PHE A 8 2.50 1.58 -18.41
C PHE A 8 3.26 1.05 -17.21
N ARG A 9 4.02 1.95 -16.57
CA ARG A 9 4.73 1.69 -15.31
C ARG A 9 4.43 2.80 -14.33
N PHE A 10 4.02 2.43 -13.14
CA PHE A 10 3.58 3.35 -12.10
C PHE A 10 4.48 3.19 -10.87
N ASP A 11 5.26 4.20 -10.52
CA ASP A 11 5.89 4.24 -9.21
C ASP A 11 4.82 4.55 -8.16
N THR A 12 4.49 3.55 -7.35
CA THR A 12 3.45 3.63 -6.31
C THR A 12 3.99 4.11 -4.97
N SER A 13 5.24 4.60 -4.93
CA SER A 13 5.75 5.39 -3.80
C SER A 13 4.96 6.69 -3.63
N VAL A 14 4.47 7.25 -4.74
CA VAL A 14 3.48 8.32 -4.78
C VAL A 14 2.13 7.71 -5.17
N PRO A 15 1.02 8.00 -4.47
CA PRO A 15 -0.26 7.37 -4.78
C PRO A 15 -0.72 7.64 -6.22
N VAL A 16 -1.11 6.57 -6.90
CA VAL A 16 -1.64 6.63 -8.26
C VAL A 16 -3.15 6.62 -8.22
N ILE A 17 -3.78 7.61 -8.83
CA ILE A 17 -5.24 7.74 -8.82
C ILE A 17 -5.85 7.01 -10.03
N MET A 18 -6.77 6.09 -9.73
CA MET A 18 -7.62 5.38 -10.66
C MET A 18 -9.04 5.97 -10.59
N GLY A 19 -9.43 6.68 -11.65
CA GLY A 19 -10.74 7.33 -11.74
C GLY A 19 -11.83 6.35 -12.21
N ILE A 20 -12.95 6.29 -11.50
CA ILE A 20 -14.06 5.39 -11.81
C ILE A 20 -14.94 5.96 -12.93
N LEU A 21 -15.11 5.21 -14.00
CA LEU A 21 -16.02 5.49 -15.12
C LEU A 21 -17.05 4.34 -15.25
N ASN A 22 -18.22 4.52 -14.64
CA ASN A 22 -19.32 3.56 -14.78
C ASN A 22 -20.08 3.82 -16.07
N VAL A 23 -20.17 2.82 -16.96
CA VAL A 23 -20.90 2.85 -18.23
C VAL A 23 -22.17 2.00 -18.09
N THR A 24 -23.05 2.42 -17.18
CA THR A 24 -24.36 1.78 -16.97
C THR A 24 -25.49 2.69 -17.47
N PRO A 25 -26.67 2.14 -17.82
CA PRO A 25 -27.81 2.93 -18.31
C PRO A 25 -28.28 4.02 -17.34
N ASP A 26 -28.08 3.84 -16.03
CA ASP A 26 -28.43 4.85 -15.02
C ASP A 26 -27.40 5.99 -14.92
N SER A 27 -26.22 5.82 -15.51
CA SER A 27 -25.11 6.78 -15.45
C SER A 27 -25.13 7.80 -16.59
N PHE A 28 -25.78 7.47 -17.71
CA PHE A 28 -25.91 8.33 -18.89
C PHE A 28 -27.36 8.26 -19.38
N SER A 29 -27.99 9.42 -19.56
CA SER A 29 -29.40 9.48 -20.00
C SER A 29 -29.57 8.87 -21.40
N ASP A 30 -30.47 7.89 -21.49
CA ASP A 30 -30.98 7.24 -22.72
C ASP A 30 -30.14 6.12 -23.38
N GLY A 31 -29.76 5.10 -22.60
CA GLY A 31 -29.80 3.70 -23.06
C GLY A 31 -29.00 3.32 -24.31
N GLY A 32 -27.67 3.40 -24.24
CA GLY A 32 -26.73 2.73 -25.16
C GLY A 32 -26.52 3.41 -26.51
N SER A 33 -26.76 4.72 -26.61
CA SER A 33 -26.60 5.47 -27.85
C SER A 33 -25.12 5.84 -28.13
N PHE A 34 -24.80 6.24 -29.37
CA PHE A 34 -23.47 6.79 -29.69
C PHE A 34 -23.16 8.08 -28.90
N ALA A 35 -24.19 8.84 -28.51
CA ALA A 35 -24.02 10.02 -27.66
C ALA A 35 -23.50 9.60 -26.27
N ASP A 36 -24.02 8.51 -25.71
CA ASP A 36 -23.61 7.98 -24.41
C ASP A 36 -22.14 7.53 -24.42
N VAL A 37 -21.66 6.97 -25.54
CA VAL A 37 -20.24 6.62 -25.70
C VAL A 37 -19.36 7.87 -25.70
N GLN A 38 -19.76 8.93 -26.43
CA GLN A 38 -19.00 10.19 -26.45
C GLN A 38 -19.01 10.88 -25.09
N GLU A 39 -20.14 10.85 -24.37
CA GLU A 39 -20.24 11.37 -23.00
C GLU A 39 -19.36 10.58 -22.03
N ALA A 40 -19.37 9.25 -22.10
CA ALA A 40 -18.50 8.40 -21.28
C ALA A 40 -17.01 8.65 -21.58
N VAL A 41 -16.62 8.78 -22.85
CA VAL A 41 -15.26 9.13 -23.25
C VAL A 41 -14.88 10.52 -22.74
N ALA A 42 -15.75 11.52 -22.91
CA ALA A 42 -15.51 12.87 -22.42
C ALA A 42 -15.35 12.90 -20.89
N HIS A 43 -16.13 12.12 -20.16
CA HIS A 43 -15.97 11.96 -18.72
C HIS A 43 -14.65 11.29 -18.37
N GLY A 44 -14.26 10.21 -19.07
CA GLY A 44 -12.97 9.56 -18.89
C GLY A 44 -11.78 10.50 -19.11
N LEU A 45 -11.83 11.33 -20.15
CA LEU A 45 -10.83 12.37 -20.40
C LEU A 45 -10.81 13.42 -19.28
N SER A 46 -11.97 13.85 -18.80
CA SER A 46 -12.07 14.78 -17.67
C SER A 46 -11.48 14.21 -16.38
N LEU A 47 -11.61 12.91 -16.11
CA LEU A 47 -10.95 12.28 -14.96
C LEU A 47 -9.43 12.40 -15.05
N VAL A 48 -8.86 12.25 -16.25
CA VAL A 48 -7.42 12.42 -16.48
C VAL A 48 -6.99 13.88 -16.31
N GLU A 49 -7.78 14.83 -16.83
CA GLU A 49 -7.55 16.26 -16.61
C GLU A 49 -7.56 16.64 -15.12
N GLN A 50 -8.38 15.95 -14.32
CA GLN A 50 -8.43 16.14 -12.87
C GLN A 50 -7.25 15.49 -12.12
N GLY A 51 -6.43 14.68 -12.78
CA GLY A 51 -5.23 14.05 -12.21
C GLY A 51 -5.26 12.52 -12.13
N ALA A 52 -6.29 11.85 -12.67
CA ALA A 52 -6.29 10.39 -12.75
C ALA A 52 -5.20 9.91 -13.73
N ARG A 53 -4.48 8.88 -13.33
CA ARG A 53 -3.45 8.23 -14.16
C ARG A 53 -3.97 6.96 -14.83
N ILE A 54 -5.09 6.45 -14.35
CA ILE A 54 -5.79 5.27 -14.84
C ILE A 54 -7.28 5.59 -14.88
N VAL A 55 -7.98 5.18 -15.94
CA VAL A 55 -9.45 5.24 -16.01
C VAL A 55 -9.98 3.82 -15.90
N ASP A 56 -10.82 3.55 -14.90
CA ASP A 56 -11.41 2.24 -14.65
C ASP A 56 -12.84 2.19 -15.16
N VAL A 57 -13.04 1.43 -16.23
CA VAL A 57 -14.29 1.35 -16.98
C VAL A 57 -15.07 0.13 -16.51
N GLY A 58 -16.29 0.33 -16.00
CA GLY A 58 -17.17 -0.76 -15.53
C GLY A 58 -18.53 -0.73 -16.22
N GLY A 59 -18.96 -1.85 -16.79
CA GLY A 59 -20.26 -1.99 -17.48
C GLY A 59 -21.36 -2.62 -16.64
N GLU A 60 -21.00 -3.22 -15.51
CA GLU A 60 -21.90 -3.91 -14.57
C GLU A 60 -21.85 -3.22 -13.21
N SER A 61 -23.01 -2.98 -12.60
CA SER A 61 -23.04 -2.44 -11.24
C SER A 61 -22.75 -3.56 -10.23
N THR A 62 -21.75 -3.35 -9.38
CA THR A 62 -21.43 -4.25 -8.26
C THR A 62 -22.19 -3.89 -6.97
N ARG A 63 -23.19 -3.00 -7.06
CA ARG A 63 -24.01 -2.60 -5.90
C ARG A 63 -24.94 -3.75 -5.48
N PRO A 64 -25.21 -3.91 -4.17
CA PRO A 64 -26.18 -4.89 -3.69
C PRO A 64 -27.55 -4.72 -4.37
N GLY A 65 -28.11 -5.81 -4.89
CA GLY A 65 -29.41 -5.84 -5.57
C GLY A 65 -29.38 -5.46 -7.06
N ALA A 66 -28.23 -5.16 -7.65
CA ALA A 66 -28.12 -4.94 -9.10
C ALA A 66 -28.37 -6.25 -9.88
N ALA A 67 -29.08 -6.15 -11.00
CA ALA A 67 -29.27 -7.30 -11.89
C ALA A 67 -27.96 -7.65 -12.60
N ALA A 68 -27.63 -8.95 -12.64
CA ALA A 68 -26.51 -9.43 -13.42
C ALA A 68 -26.75 -9.13 -14.90
N VAL A 69 -25.72 -8.61 -15.56
CA VAL A 69 -25.71 -8.29 -16.99
C VAL A 69 -24.97 -9.41 -17.71
N ASP A 70 -25.48 -9.88 -18.85
CA ASP A 70 -24.76 -10.88 -19.63
C ASP A 70 -23.49 -10.29 -20.27
N ALA A 71 -22.57 -11.15 -20.71
CA ALA A 71 -21.29 -10.68 -21.25
C ALA A 71 -21.43 -9.87 -22.54
N ALA A 72 -22.43 -10.16 -23.37
CA ALA A 72 -22.63 -9.47 -24.64
C ALA A 72 -23.12 -8.04 -24.39
N GLU A 73 -24.02 -7.87 -23.45
CA GLU A 73 -24.53 -6.57 -23.03
C GLU A 73 -23.47 -5.74 -22.31
N GLU A 74 -22.70 -6.33 -21.40
CA GLU A 74 -21.57 -5.64 -20.76
C GLU A 74 -20.54 -5.20 -21.80
N LEU A 75 -20.18 -6.08 -22.73
CA LEU A 75 -19.23 -5.78 -23.80
C LEU A 75 -19.71 -4.64 -24.70
N ALA A 76 -21.00 -4.63 -25.06
CA ALA A 76 -21.60 -3.56 -25.86
C ALA A 76 -21.49 -2.19 -25.19
N ARG A 77 -21.50 -2.13 -23.85
CA ARG A 77 -21.34 -0.90 -23.06
C ARG A 77 -19.87 -0.47 -23.00
N VAL A 78 -18.97 -1.36 -22.61
CA VAL A 78 -17.59 -0.98 -22.25
C VAL A 78 -16.64 -0.93 -23.44
N LEU A 79 -16.77 -1.84 -24.43
CA LEU A 79 -15.79 -1.99 -25.49
C LEU A 79 -15.60 -0.73 -26.35
N PRO A 80 -16.67 0.00 -26.76
CA PRO A 80 -16.51 1.23 -27.52
C PRO A 80 -15.74 2.31 -26.73
N VAL A 81 -16.03 2.44 -25.43
CA VAL A 81 -15.39 3.43 -24.54
C VAL A 81 -13.92 3.08 -24.33
N VAL A 82 -13.62 1.82 -23.98
CA VAL A 82 -12.24 1.32 -23.80
C VAL A 82 -11.41 1.57 -25.04
N LYS A 83 -11.93 1.21 -26.23
CA LYS A 83 -11.21 1.36 -27.49
C LYS A 83 -10.82 2.82 -27.79
N VAL A 84 -11.72 3.76 -27.52
CA VAL A 84 -11.44 5.19 -27.74
C VAL A 84 -10.44 5.71 -26.73
N LEU A 85 -10.65 5.46 -25.42
CA LEU A 85 -9.73 5.93 -24.37
C LEU A 85 -8.32 5.34 -24.52
N ALA A 86 -8.20 4.06 -24.89
CA ALA A 86 -6.90 3.44 -25.15
C ALA A 86 -6.21 4.00 -26.40
N ALA A 87 -6.96 4.33 -27.46
CA ALA A 87 -6.41 4.97 -28.66
C ALA A 87 -5.88 6.39 -28.40
N GLU A 88 -6.43 7.09 -27.41
CA GLU A 88 -5.90 8.36 -26.88
C GLU A 88 -4.63 8.17 -26.02
N GLY A 89 -4.14 6.95 -25.87
CA GLY A 89 -2.90 6.63 -25.13
C GLY A 89 -3.08 6.57 -23.61
N LEU A 90 -4.31 6.48 -23.11
CA LEU A 90 -4.60 6.39 -21.68
C LEU A 90 -4.40 4.97 -21.16
N CYS A 91 -4.00 4.86 -19.88
CA CYS A 91 -4.05 3.58 -19.18
C CYS A 91 -5.49 3.27 -18.79
N VAL A 92 -6.10 2.30 -19.45
CA VAL A 92 -7.48 1.89 -19.21
C VAL A 92 -7.50 0.58 -18.41
N SER A 93 -8.23 0.60 -17.29
CA SER A 93 -8.61 -0.59 -16.53
C SER A 93 -10.02 -1.02 -16.92
N ILE A 94 -10.23 -2.33 -17.04
CA ILE A 94 -11.57 -2.92 -17.23
C ILE A 94 -12.01 -3.57 -15.90
N ASP A 95 -13.07 -3.03 -15.29
CA ASP A 95 -13.74 -3.59 -14.10
C ASP A 95 -14.75 -4.64 -14.56
N THR A 96 -14.33 -5.91 -14.53
CA THR A 96 -15.18 -7.03 -14.95
C THR A 96 -14.77 -8.33 -14.28
N ARG A 97 -15.76 -9.20 -14.08
CA ARG A 97 -15.57 -10.59 -13.62
C ARG A 97 -15.63 -11.60 -14.77
N LYS A 98 -15.86 -11.14 -16.01
CA LYS A 98 -16.15 -12.00 -17.16
C LYS A 98 -14.94 -12.12 -18.07
N PRO A 99 -14.32 -13.32 -18.19
CA PRO A 99 -13.10 -13.52 -18.98
C PRO A 99 -13.22 -13.04 -20.44
N GLU A 100 -14.38 -13.23 -21.06
CA GLU A 100 -14.65 -12.81 -22.43
C GLU A 100 -14.68 -11.28 -22.60
N VAL A 101 -15.17 -10.54 -21.60
CA VAL A 101 -15.18 -9.07 -21.57
C VAL A 101 -13.75 -8.58 -21.36
N ALA A 102 -13.04 -9.13 -20.38
CA ALA A 102 -11.64 -8.79 -20.09
C ALA A 102 -10.77 -8.99 -21.35
N ARG A 103 -10.85 -10.17 -21.98
CA ARG A 103 -10.10 -10.50 -23.20
C ARG A 103 -10.38 -9.52 -24.33
N ALA A 104 -11.65 -9.21 -24.60
CA ALA A 104 -12.01 -8.29 -25.67
C ALA A 104 -11.52 -6.85 -25.41
N CYS A 105 -11.60 -6.39 -24.16
CA CYS A 105 -11.09 -5.08 -23.77
C CYS A 105 -9.56 -4.99 -23.82
N LEU A 106 -8.85 -6.05 -23.43
CA LEU A 106 -7.38 -6.14 -23.56
C LEU A 106 -6.95 -6.10 -25.02
N LEU A 107 -7.62 -6.83 -25.91
CA LEU A 107 -7.40 -6.75 -27.36
C LEU A 107 -7.70 -5.35 -27.93
N ALA A 108 -8.60 -4.59 -27.30
CA ALA A 108 -8.92 -3.23 -27.68
C ALA A 108 -7.99 -2.17 -27.06
N GLY A 109 -7.04 -2.57 -26.21
CA GLY A 109 -6.01 -1.69 -25.64
C GLY A 109 -6.13 -1.42 -24.13
N ALA A 110 -7.05 -2.07 -23.41
CA ALA A 110 -7.01 -2.03 -21.95
C ALA A 110 -5.66 -2.58 -21.43
N SER A 111 -5.16 -2.01 -20.35
CA SER A 111 -3.85 -2.30 -19.77
C SER A 111 -3.94 -2.91 -18.37
N VAL A 112 -5.13 -2.91 -17.76
CA VAL A 112 -5.39 -3.47 -16.43
C VAL A 112 -6.70 -4.26 -16.46
N VAL A 113 -6.74 -5.40 -15.78
CA VAL A 113 -7.97 -6.11 -15.43
C VAL A 113 -8.22 -5.92 -13.93
N ASN A 114 -9.35 -5.31 -13.59
CA ASN A 114 -9.82 -5.18 -12.23
C ASN A 114 -10.93 -6.20 -11.97
N ASP A 115 -10.60 -7.30 -11.29
CA ASP A 115 -11.54 -8.38 -11.02
C ASP A 115 -11.91 -8.43 -9.54
N VAL A 116 -13.08 -7.87 -9.22
CA VAL A 116 -13.65 -7.88 -7.88
C VAL A 116 -13.97 -9.29 -7.36
N SER A 117 -13.96 -10.31 -8.21
CA SER A 117 -14.10 -11.71 -7.77
C SER A 117 -12.79 -12.34 -7.30
N GLY A 118 -11.65 -11.66 -7.49
CA GLY A 118 -10.35 -12.12 -7.03
C GLY A 118 -9.72 -13.21 -7.91
N PHE A 119 -10.02 -13.23 -9.22
CA PHE A 119 -9.52 -14.24 -10.17
C PHE A 119 -9.90 -15.67 -9.77
N ARG A 120 -11.09 -15.85 -9.17
CA ARG A 120 -11.64 -17.18 -8.82
C ARG A 120 -11.99 -17.99 -10.07
N ASP A 121 -12.28 -17.34 -11.20
CA ASP A 121 -12.51 -18.01 -12.48
C ASP A 121 -11.17 -18.39 -13.14
N PRO A 122 -10.88 -19.69 -13.35
CA PRO A 122 -9.66 -20.14 -14.02
C PRO A 122 -9.49 -19.56 -15.44
N GLU A 123 -10.58 -19.25 -16.15
CA GLU A 123 -10.50 -18.61 -17.46
C GLU A 123 -10.04 -17.15 -17.34
N MET A 124 -10.39 -16.45 -16.26
CA MET A 124 -9.87 -15.09 -16.02
C MET A 124 -8.36 -15.13 -15.76
N VAL A 125 -7.87 -16.14 -15.03
CA VAL A 125 -6.43 -16.36 -14.82
C VAL A 125 -5.73 -16.60 -16.16
N LYS A 126 -6.30 -17.43 -17.04
CA LYS A 126 -5.76 -17.65 -18.40
C LYS A 126 -5.71 -16.38 -19.23
N VAL A 127 -6.76 -15.55 -19.17
CA VAL A 127 -6.75 -14.24 -19.82
C VAL A 127 -5.60 -13.39 -19.28
N ALA A 128 -5.42 -13.31 -17.96
CA ALA A 128 -4.34 -12.52 -17.39
C ALA A 128 -2.92 -13.02 -17.74
N THR A 129 -2.72 -14.31 -18.01
CA THR A 129 -1.42 -14.85 -18.44
C THR A 129 -1.14 -14.67 -19.92
N GLU A 130 -2.17 -14.54 -20.76
CA GLU A 130 -2.03 -14.33 -22.20
C GLU A 130 -1.66 -12.89 -22.60
N PHE A 131 -1.89 -11.92 -21.71
CA PHE A 131 -1.62 -10.50 -21.94
C PHE A 131 -0.65 -9.96 -20.89
N ASP A 132 0.10 -8.91 -21.22
CA ASP A 132 1.01 -8.23 -20.29
C ASP A 132 0.28 -7.19 -19.41
N CYS A 133 -0.97 -7.43 -19.00
CA CYS A 133 -1.77 -6.45 -18.26
C CYS A 133 -1.49 -6.44 -16.75
N GLY A 134 -1.75 -5.31 -16.09
CA GLY A 134 -1.86 -5.28 -14.63
C GLY A 134 -3.11 -6.05 -14.18
N VAL A 135 -3.07 -6.64 -12.99
CA VAL A 135 -4.21 -7.33 -12.38
C VAL A 135 -4.51 -6.76 -11.01
N VAL A 136 -5.77 -6.44 -10.75
CA VAL A 136 -6.24 -6.06 -9.41
C VAL A 136 -7.01 -7.23 -8.83
N VAL A 137 -6.39 -7.94 -7.87
CA VAL A 137 -6.99 -9.07 -7.16
C VAL A 137 -7.64 -8.56 -5.88
N MET A 138 -8.96 -8.67 -5.81
CA MET A 138 -9.73 -8.19 -4.66
C MET A 138 -10.18 -9.33 -3.74
N HIS A 139 -10.25 -9.08 -2.44
CA HIS A 139 -10.99 -9.93 -1.51
C HIS A 139 -12.48 -9.58 -1.53
N MET A 140 -13.34 -10.59 -1.68
CA MET A 140 -14.80 -10.50 -1.46
C MET A 140 -15.32 -11.80 -0.82
N GLN A 141 -16.08 -11.69 0.27
CA GLN A 141 -16.83 -12.81 0.85
C GLN A 141 -18.23 -12.85 0.24
N GLY A 142 -18.65 -14.00 -0.29
CA GLY A 142 -19.93 -14.13 -0.98
C GLY A 142 -19.91 -13.56 -2.41
N GLU A 143 -21.09 -13.18 -2.92
CA GLU A 143 -21.27 -12.58 -4.26
C GLU A 143 -21.84 -11.16 -4.14
N PRO A 144 -21.59 -10.23 -5.09
CA PRO A 144 -21.97 -8.81 -4.94
C PRO A 144 -23.43 -8.55 -4.52
N GLY A 145 -24.35 -9.42 -4.92
CA GLY A 145 -25.77 -9.33 -4.56
C GLY A 145 -26.15 -9.80 -3.15
N THR A 146 -25.38 -10.71 -2.54
CA THR A 146 -25.69 -11.38 -1.25
C THR A 146 -24.60 -11.23 -0.20
N MET A 147 -23.44 -10.67 -0.57
CA MET A 147 -22.26 -10.57 0.30
C MET A 147 -22.53 -9.80 1.60
N GLN A 148 -23.53 -8.92 1.62
CA GLN A 148 -23.87 -8.12 2.78
C GLN A 148 -24.89 -8.77 3.74
N ASP A 149 -25.38 -9.97 3.43
CA ASP A 149 -26.50 -10.57 4.16
C ASP A 149 -26.11 -11.07 5.57
N ASP A 150 -24.95 -11.73 5.71
CA ASP A 150 -24.43 -12.25 6.99
C ASP A 150 -22.90 -12.46 6.92
N PRO A 151 -22.09 -11.39 6.71
CA PRO A 151 -20.65 -11.53 6.65
C PRO A 151 -20.07 -11.87 8.04
N ARG A 152 -19.31 -12.96 8.12
CA ARG A 152 -18.72 -13.45 9.37
C ARG A 152 -17.22 -13.59 9.23
N TYR A 153 -16.54 -13.00 10.20
CA TYR A 153 -15.10 -13.03 10.41
C TYR A 153 -14.85 -13.15 11.91
N ASP A 154 -13.84 -13.94 12.28
CA ASP A 154 -13.27 -13.94 13.62
C ASP A 154 -12.23 -12.81 13.73
N ASP A 155 -11.42 -12.64 12.69
CA ASP A 155 -10.47 -11.52 12.51
C ASP A 155 -10.46 -11.11 11.03
N VAL A 156 -11.19 -10.05 10.70
CA VAL A 156 -11.34 -9.59 9.32
C VAL A 156 -10.02 -9.17 8.69
N VAL A 157 -9.06 -8.69 9.47
CA VAL A 157 -7.77 -8.22 8.95
C VAL A 157 -6.91 -9.42 8.59
N ALA A 158 -6.73 -10.35 9.53
CA ALA A 158 -5.93 -11.54 9.33
C ALA A 158 -6.49 -12.43 8.21
N GLU A 159 -7.79 -12.69 8.21
CA GLU A 159 -8.43 -13.56 7.20
C GLU A 159 -8.32 -12.96 5.78
N VAL A 160 -8.52 -11.64 5.63
CA VAL A 160 -8.38 -10.97 4.34
C VAL A 160 -6.93 -10.94 3.88
N ARG A 161 -5.99 -10.70 4.79
CA ARG A 161 -4.55 -10.69 4.49
C ARG A 161 -4.10 -12.06 3.99
N ASP A 162 -4.48 -13.12 4.70
CA ASP A 162 -4.09 -14.49 4.38
C ASP A 162 -4.73 -14.95 3.06
N TYR A 163 -5.99 -14.56 2.81
CA TYR A 163 -6.64 -14.78 1.50
C TYR A 163 -5.88 -14.09 0.36
N LEU A 164 -5.56 -12.80 0.49
CA LEU A 164 -4.86 -12.05 -0.55
C LEU A 164 -3.45 -12.60 -0.79
N ALA A 165 -2.74 -12.99 0.28
CA ALA A 165 -1.43 -13.62 0.18
C ALA A 165 -1.49 -14.92 -0.63
N ALA A 166 -2.44 -15.80 -0.31
CA ALA A 166 -2.65 -17.05 -1.02
C ALA A 166 -3.04 -16.80 -2.48
N ARG A 167 -4.00 -15.90 -2.72
CA ARG A 167 -4.46 -15.58 -4.08
C ARG A 167 -3.36 -15.01 -4.96
N ALA A 168 -2.56 -14.08 -4.45
CA ALA A 168 -1.46 -13.49 -5.20
C ALA A 168 -0.38 -14.53 -5.50
N SER A 169 -0.04 -15.40 -4.53
CA SER A 169 0.89 -16.52 -4.71
C SER A 169 0.42 -17.51 -5.79
N GLU A 170 -0.88 -17.79 -5.86
CA GLU A 170 -1.46 -18.61 -6.92
C GLU A 170 -1.38 -17.95 -8.30
N LEU A 171 -1.57 -16.63 -8.39
CA LEU A 171 -1.40 -15.88 -9.65
C LEU A 171 0.07 -15.86 -10.10
N GLU A 172 1.02 -15.67 -9.17
CA GLU A 172 2.45 -15.80 -9.44
C GLU A 172 2.79 -17.20 -9.95
N THR A 173 2.26 -18.24 -9.31
CA THR A 173 2.45 -19.64 -9.74
C THR A 173 1.87 -19.92 -11.12
N ALA A 174 0.77 -19.25 -11.48
CA ALA A 174 0.19 -19.33 -12.82
C ALA A 174 1.02 -18.60 -13.90
N GLY A 175 2.04 -17.85 -13.51
CA GLY A 175 2.96 -17.15 -14.42
C GLY A 175 2.72 -15.65 -14.53
N ILE A 176 1.88 -15.05 -13.68
CA ILE A 176 1.68 -13.59 -13.65
C ILE A 176 2.81 -12.98 -12.81
N ALA A 177 3.60 -12.10 -13.41
CA ALA A 177 4.72 -11.48 -12.71
C ALA A 177 4.25 -10.64 -11.51
N ARG A 178 5.01 -10.67 -10.40
CA ARG A 178 4.70 -10.00 -9.14
C ARG A 178 4.38 -8.52 -9.31
N GLU A 179 5.19 -7.82 -10.10
CA GLU A 179 5.08 -6.40 -10.41
C GLU A 179 3.81 -6.05 -11.21
N ARG A 180 3.08 -7.03 -11.73
CA ARG A 180 1.78 -6.85 -12.39
C ARG A 180 0.61 -6.98 -11.43
N ILE A 181 0.83 -7.50 -10.22
CA ILE A 181 -0.22 -7.78 -9.25
C ILE A 181 -0.42 -6.58 -8.31
N CYS A 182 -1.67 -6.12 -8.25
CA CYS A 182 -2.17 -5.18 -7.26
C CYS A 182 -3.23 -5.88 -6.40
N VAL A 183 -3.13 -5.77 -5.08
CA VAL A 183 -4.08 -6.36 -4.14
C VAL A 183 -5.07 -5.30 -3.62
N ASP A 184 -6.35 -5.66 -3.51
CA ASP A 184 -7.40 -4.83 -2.91
C ASP A 184 -8.09 -5.60 -1.77
N PRO A 185 -7.99 -5.13 -0.50
CA PRO A 185 -8.69 -5.72 0.65
C PRO A 185 -10.23 -5.71 0.55
N GLY A 186 -10.79 -5.00 -0.43
CA GLY A 186 -12.22 -4.96 -0.73
C GLY A 186 -13.04 -4.35 0.40
N PRO A 187 -12.78 -3.11 0.85
CA PRO A 187 -13.59 -2.45 1.88
C PRO A 187 -15.06 -2.39 1.43
N GLY A 188 -16.02 -2.78 2.26
CA GLY A 188 -17.44 -2.82 1.87
C GLY A 188 -17.84 -3.95 0.90
N PHE A 189 -16.96 -4.91 0.61
CA PHE A 189 -17.31 -6.15 -0.11
C PHE A 189 -17.33 -7.33 0.85
N GLY A 190 -18.54 -7.76 1.21
CA GLY A 190 -18.76 -8.85 2.16
C GLY A 190 -18.35 -8.52 3.59
N LYS A 191 -18.54 -7.27 4.03
CA LYS A 191 -18.10 -6.78 5.34
C LYS A 191 -19.10 -5.78 5.90
N THR A 192 -19.36 -5.86 7.20
CA THR A 192 -20.11 -4.83 7.93
C THR A 192 -19.35 -3.50 7.95
N ALA A 193 -20.03 -2.42 8.36
CA ALA A 193 -19.38 -1.12 8.50
C ALA A 193 -18.24 -1.15 9.53
N SER A 194 -18.43 -1.81 10.68
CA SER A 194 -17.40 -1.96 11.71
C SER A 194 -16.18 -2.75 11.21
N GLN A 195 -16.41 -3.89 10.55
CA GLN A 195 -15.33 -4.69 9.94
C GLN A 195 -14.60 -3.92 8.84
N THR A 196 -15.31 -3.11 8.06
CA THR A 196 -14.67 -2.27 7.03
C THR A 196 -13.80 -1.18 7.66
N LEU A 197 -14.26 -0.54 8.74
CA LEU A 197 -13.46 0.44 9.47
C LEU A 197 -12.21 -0.20 10.11
N GLU A 198 -12.37 -1.39 10.70
CA GLU A 198 -11.25 -2.17 11.24
C GLU A 198 -10.22 -2.49 10.16
N LEU A 199 -10.67 -2.95 9.00
CA LEU A 199 -9.81 -3.23 7.85
C LEU A 199 -9.04 -2.00 7.37
N VAL A 200 -9.72 -0.86 7.20
CA VAL A 200 -9.09 0.37 6.70
C VAL A 200 -8.10 0.95 7.71
N ARG A 201 -8.36 0.80 9.02
CA ARG A 201 -7.45 1.25 10.09
C ARG A 201 -6.19 0.40 10.22
N ASN A 202 -6.21 -0.83 9.73
CA ASN A 202 -5.08 -1.77 9.77
C ASN A 202 -4.47 -2.00 8.38
N PHE A 203 -4.53 -1.00 7.50
CA PHE A 203 -4.11 -1.15 6.11
C PHE A 203 -2.62 -1.54 5.92
N HIS A 204 -1.79 -1.21 6.91
CA HIS A 204 -0.36 -1.54 6.95
C HIS A 204 -0.10 -3.05 6.95
N GLU A 205 -1.03 -3.86 7.49
CA GLU A 205 -0.95 -5.33 7.45
C GLU A 205 -0.98 -5.89 6.03
N PHE A 206 -1.73 -5.27 5.11
CA PHE A 206 -1.76 -5.69 3.71
C PHE A 206 -0.53 -5.23 2.94
N ALA A 207 0.06 -4.10 3.33
CA ALA A 207 1.30 -3.61 2.73
C ALA A 207 2.51 -4.52 3.05
N ARG A 208 2.47 -5.28 4.17
CA ARG A 208 3.47 -6.33 4.48
C ARG A 208 3.49 -7.48 3.46
N LEU A 209 2.45 -7.63 2.63
CA LEU A 209 2.45 -8.64 1.56
C LEU A 209 3.45 -8.31 0.44
N GLY A 210 3.90 -7.06 0.34
CA GLY A 210 4.88 -6.60 -0.65
C GLY A 210 4.36 -6.58 -2.09
N TYR A 211 3.04 -6.39 -2.26
CA TYR A 211 2.39 -6.12 -3.54
C TYR A 211 1.88 -4.69 -3.58
N THR A 212 1.59 -4.19 -4.79
CA THR A 212 0.97 -2.87 -4.92
C THR A 212 -0.40 -2.92 -4.25
N LEU A 213 -0.65 -2.02 -3.32
CA LEU A 213 -1.86 -2.04 -2.51
C LEU A 213 -2.84 -0.96 -2.98
N MET A 214 -4.06 -1.35 -3.34
CA MET A 214 -5.14 -0.45 -3.72
C MET A 214 -6.07 -0.18 -2.54
N VAL A 215 -6.48 1.08 -2.37
CA VAL A 215 -7.62 1.47 -1.55
C VAL A 215 -8.79 1.92 -2.43
N ALA A 216 -9.97 1.33 -2.21
CA ALA A 216 -11.21 1.64 -2.93
C ALA A 216 -12.35 1.98 -1.97
N VAL A 217 -12.31 3.12 -1.27
CA VAL A 217 -13.33 3.50 -0.25
C VAL A 217 -14.44 4.41 -0.77
N SER A 218 -14.27 4.93 -1.99
CA SER A 218 -15.07 6.04 -2.52
C SER A 218 -16.58 5.82 -2.48
N ARG A 219 -17.28 6.72 -1.78
CA ARG A 219 -18.75 6.79 -1.63
C ARG A 219 -19.42 5.56 -1.02
N LYS A 220 -18.66 4.61 -0.47
CA LYS A 220 -19.19 3.34 0.06
C LYS A 220 -20.11 3.55 1.28
N SER A 221 -21.00 2.60 1.51
CA SER A 221 -22.05 2.66 2.54
C SER A 221 -21.49 2.78 3.96
N PHE A 222 -20.35 2.16 4.26
CA PHE A 222 -19.72 2.25 5.58
C PHE A 222 -19.35 3.68 5.97
N LEU A 223 -18.99 4.54 5.00
CA LEU A 223 -18.74 5.96 5.24
C LEU A 223 -20.05 6.68 5.63
N GLY A 224 -21.16 6.31 4.99
CA GLY A 224 -22.47 6.84 5.36
C GLY A 224 -22.87 6.45 6.79
N HIS A 225 -22.53 5.23 7.21
CA HIS A 225 -22.74 4.76 8.57
C HIS A 225 -21.83 5.49 9.58
N ALA A 226 -20.53 5.59 9.28
CA ALA A 226 -19.53 6.19 10.16
C ALA A 226 -19.71 7.70 10.35
N TYR A 227 -20.07 8.42 9.29
CA TYR A 227 -20.14 9.88 9.26
C TYR A 227 -21.58 10.44 9.21
N GLY A 228 -22.60 9.59 9.20
CA GLY A 228 -24.01 10.01 9.14
C GLY A 228 -24.45 10.60 7.78
N ILE A 229 -23.74 10.30 6.69
CA ILE A 229 -23.97 10.89 5.36
C ILE A 229 -24.80 9.93 4.49
N GLN A 230 -26.08 10.25 4.27
CA GLN A 230 -27.01 9.35 3.58
C GLN A 230 -26.78 9.29 2.07
N ASN A 231 -26.63 10.45 1.41
CA ASN A 231 -26.43 10.52 -0.02
C ASN A 231 -24.98 10.16 -0.40
N PRO A 232 -24.74 9.16 -1.27
CA PRO A 232 -23.39 8.78 -1.68
C PRO A 232 -22.55 9.92 -2.27
N THR A 233 -23.14 10.85 -3.01
CA THR A 233 -22.38 11.96 -3.63
C THR A 233 -21.84 12.95 -2.60
N ASP A 234 -22.49 13.07 -1.44
CA ASP A 234 -22.08 13.97 -0.37
C ASP A 234 -20.92 13.40 0.45
N ARG A 235 -20.48 12.16 0.13
CA ARG A 235 -19.38 11.46 0.80
C ARG A 235 -18.02 11.75 0.18
N ASP A 236 -17.93 12.63 -0.83
CA ASP A 236 -16.67 12.85 -1.56
C ASP A 236 -15.52 13.31 -0.67
N LYS A 237 -15.78 14.26 0.24
CA LYS A 237 -14.76 14.73 1.18
C LYS A 237 -14.26 13.60 2.09
N VAL A 238 -15.16 12.90 2.78
CA VAL A 238 -14.77 11.81 3.69
C VAL A 238 -14.14 10.63 2.93
N SER A 239 -14.51 10.41 1.67
CA SER A 239 -13.87 9.40 0.82
C SER A 239 -12.41 9.74 0.53
N ALA A 240 -12.11 11.01 0.25
CA ALA A 240 -10.75 11.48 0.00
C ALA A 240 -9.90 11.46 1.28
N ASP A 241 -10.47 11.88 2.41
CA ASP A 241 -9.80 11.84 3.72
C ASP A 241 -9.45 10.39 4.13
N GLU A 242 -10.35 9.43 3.91
CA GLU A 242 -10.11 7.99 4.19
C GLU A 242 -9.11 7.37 3.21
N ALA A 243 -9.10 7.81 1.95
CA ALA A 243 -8.08 7.40 0.99
C ALA A 243 -6.69 7.91 1.40
N LEU A 244 -6.58 9.15 1.89
CA LEU A 244 -5.33 9.69 2.45
C LEU A 244 -4.85 8.85 3.63
N MET A 245 -5.73 8.52 4.58
CA MET A 245 -5.38 7.67 5.73
C MET A 245 -4.84 6.31 5.28
N ALA A 246 -5.48 5.66 4.31
CA ALA A 246 -4.99 4.40 3.77
C ALA A 246 -3.63 4.54 3.05
N CYS A 247 -3.37 5.66 2.37
CA CYS A 247 -2.07 5.96 1.77
C CYS A 247 -0.99 6.19 2.83
N GLU A 248 -1.33 6.85 3.94
CA GLU A 248 -0.41 7.00 5.09
C GLU A 248 0.01 5.62 5.62
N LEU A 249 -0.89 4.65 5.61
CA LEU A 249 -0.68 3.26 6.03
C LEU A 249 -0.05 2.35 4.95
N GLY A 250 0.13 2.83 3.71
CA GLY A 250 0.86 2.10 2.66
C GLY A 250 0.09 1.81 1.37
N ALA A 251 -1.13 2.31 1.18
CA ALA A 251 -1.80 2.24 -0.11
C ALA A 251 -1.01 3.03 -1.18
N GLY A 252 -0.79 2.41 -2.33
CA GLY A 252 -0.09 3.01 -3.48
C GLY A 252 -1.02 3.34 -4.66
N VAL A 253 -2.25 2.84 -4.65
CA VAL A 253 -3.27 3.12 -5.68
C VAL A 253 -4.58 3.51 -5.01
N VAL A 254 -5.24 4.57 -5.48
CA VAL A 254 -6.53 5.04 -4.96
C VAL A 254 -7.59 4.96 -6.05
N ARG A 255 -8.63 4.15 -5.84
CA ARG A 255 -9.78 4.05 -6.75
C ARG A 255 -10.92 4.96 -6.28
N THR A 256 -11.30 5.95 -7.09
CA THR A 256 -12.20 7.04 -6.65
C THR A 256 -13.13 7.58 -7.73
N HIS A 257 -14.31 8.08 -7.30
CA HIS A 257 -15.24 8.82 -8.15
C HIS A 257 -14.85 10.29 -8.32
N ASN A 258 -14.41 10.94 -7.24
CA ASN A 258 -14.06 12.37 -7.26
C ASN A 258 -12.54 12.53 -7.25
N VAL A 259 -11.98 12.58 -8.46
CA VAL A 259 -10.52 12.64 -8.66
C VAL A 259 -9.96 13.93 -8.10
N ALA A 260 -10.56 15.08 -8.42
CA ALA A 260 -10.06 16.38 -7.95
C ALA A 260 -10.01 16.47 -6.41
N ALA A 261 -11.05 16.02 -5.71
CA ALA A 261 -11.05 15.99 -4.25
C ALA A 261 -9.97 15.05 -3.68
N THR A 262 -9.74 13.91 -4.34
CA THR A 262 -8.73 12.93 -3.95
C THR A 262 -7.31 13.49 -4.15
N VAL A 263 -7.05 14.14 -5.29
CA VAL A 263 -5.78 14.85 -5.53
C VAL A 263 -5.50 15.85 -4.43
N ASN A 264 -6.46 16.74 -4.14
CA ASN A 264 -6.31 17.77 -3.11
C ASN A 264 -6.03 17.18 -1.72
N ALA A 265 -6.66 16.06 -1.36
CA ALA A 265 -6.39 15.41 -0.08
C ALA A 265 -4.97 14.81 -0.04
N LEU A 266 -4.54 14.17 -1.13
CA LEU A 266 -3.24 13.50 -1.21
C LEU A 266 -2.05 14.49 -1.27
N GLU A 267 -2.26 15.77 -1.59
CA GLU A 267 -1.25 16.82 -1.42
C GLU A 267 -0.73 16.91 0.03
N SER A 268 -1.53 16.47 1.00
CA SER A 268 -1.17 16.46 2.43
C SER A 268 -0.50 15.16 2.88
N LEU A 269 -0.22 14.22 1.97
CA LEU A 269 0.46 12.97 2.31
C LEU A 269 1.88 13.23 2.80
N ARG A 270 2.14 12.87 4.05
CA ARG A 270 3.46 12.98 4.68
C ARG A 270 4.42 11.96 4.08
N PRO A 271 5.72 12.27 3.92
CA PRO A 271 6.72 11.30 3.48
C PRO A 271 6.87 10.15 4.49
N LEU A 272 7.07 8.93 3.98
CA LEU A 272 7.43 7.77 4.79
C LEU A 272 8.93 7.81 5.14
N VAL A 273 9.26 7.43 6.36
CA VAL A 273 10.62 7.45 6.90
C VAL A 273 10.87 6.13 7.61
N ALA A 274 12.04 5.54 7.38
CA ALA A 274 12.51 4.36 8.10
C ALA A 274 13.53 4.79 9.15
N VAL A 275 13.29 4.41 10.41
CA VAL A 275 14.22 4.64 11.52
C VAL A 275 14.66 3.29 12.08
N ALA A 276 15.97 3.04 12.12
CA ALA A 276 16.53 1.87 12.79
C ALA A 276 16.85 2.19 14.24
N LEU A 277 16.55 1.23 15.13
CA LEU A 277 16.76 1.29 16.56
C LEU A 277 17.77 0.21 16.95
N GLY A 278 18.68 0.53 17.86
CA GLY A 278 19.62 -0.45 18.42
C GLY A 278 19.98 -0.17 19.88
N CYS A 279 20.03 -1.21 20.71
CA CYS A 279 20.47 -1.15 22.10
C CYS A 279 21.31 -2.39 22.45
N ASN A 280 22.48 -2.19 23.05
CA ASN A 280 23.25 -3.28 23.66
C ASN A 280 23.62 -3.07 25.13
N VAL A 281 23.32 -1.89 25.70
CA VAL A 281 23.55 -1.61 27.12
C VAL A 281 22.22 -1.18 27.76
N PRO A 282 21.45 -2.09 28.38
CA PRO A 282 20.22 -1.70 29.05
C PRO A 282 20.52 -0.79 30.25
N LEU A 283 19.69 0.23 30.49
CA LEU A 283 19.86 1.12 31.66
C LEU A 283 19.59 0.40 32.98
N VAL A 284 18.64 -0.54 32.96
CA VAL A 284 18.23 -1.34 34.12
C VAL A 284 17.99 -2.76 33.62
N ALA A 285 18.76 -3.72 34.13
CA ALA A 285 18.55 -5.15 33.94
C ALA A 285 19.19 -5.90 35.11
N GLU A 286 18.53 -6.95 35.61
CA GLU A 286 19.15 -7.93 36.49
C GLU A 286 20.00 -8.91 35.66
N GLU A 287 20.90 -9.64 36.32
CA GLU A 287 21.72 -10.67 35.67
C GLU A 287 20.81 -11.76 35.07
N GLY A 288 20.89 -11.98 33.76
CA GLY A 288 20.03 -12.90 33.01
C GLY A 288 18.78 -12.25 32.39
N GLU A 289 18.50 -10.98 32.65
CA GLU A 289 17.37 -10.23 32.08
C GLU A 289 17.83 -9.17 31.03
N GLU A 290 19.09 -9.23 30.59
CA GLU A 290 19.69 -8.18 29.76
C GLU A 290 18.95 -8.01 28.43
N ARG A 291 18.46 -9.11 27.83
CA ARG A 291 17.66 -9.06 26.60
C ARG A 291 16.35 -8.30 26.80
N GLU A 292 15.61 -8.62 27.86
CA GLU A 292 14.34 -7.95 28.17
C GLU A 292 14.58 -6.48 28.51
N GLY A 293 15.66 -6.16 29.21
CA GLY A 293 16.10 -4.79 29.45
C GLY A 293 16.35 -4.03 28.13
N LYS A 294 17.01 -4.66 27.15
CA LYS A 294 17.25 -4.06 25.82
C LYS A 294 15.93 -3.85 25.05
N ILE A 295 15.00 -4.82 25.09
CA ILE A 295 13.66 -4.70 24.48
C ILE A 295 12.86 -3.55 25.13
N ALA A 296 12.91 -3.43 26.46
CA ALA A 296 12.25 -2.36 27.19
C ALA A 296 12.78 -0.97 26.79
N MET A 297 14.09 -0.85 26.54
CA MET A 297 14.70 0.38 26.03
C MET A 297 14.14 0.76 24.64
N LEU A 298 14.07 -0.19 23.71
CA LEU A 298 13.48 0.05 22.38
C LEU A 298 12.00 0.45 22.50
N SER A 299 11.24 -0.24 23.35
CA SER A 299 9.83 0.07 23.61
C SER A 299 9.64 1.48 24.17
N HIS A 300 10.55 1.95 25.03
CA HIS A 300 10.53 3.32 25.55
C HIS A 300 10.83 4.35 24.46
N ALA A 301 11.83 4.09 23.61
CA ALA A 301 12.15 4.97 22.47
C ALA A 301 10.96 5.08 21.52
N ILE A 302 10.33 3.97 21.16
CA ILE A 302 9.10 3.92 20.34
C ILE A 302 7.98 4.73 21.00
N SER A 303 7.77 4.57 22.31
CA SER A 303 6.75 5.32 23.06
C SER A 303 7.01 6.83 23.02
N GLN A 304 8.27 7.26 23.10
CA GLN A 304 8.64 8.67 22.94
C GLN A 304 8.46 9.16 21.50
N MET A 305 8.72 8.31 20.48
CA MET A 305 8.44 8.63 19.08
C MET A 305 6.96 8.94 18.81
N CYS A 306 6.02 8.29 19.53
CA CYS A 306 4.58 8.60 19.45
C CYS A 306 4.24 10.04 19.89
N THR A 307 5.14 10.72 20.61
CA THR A 307 4.92 12.10 21.08
C THR A 307 5.55 13.15 20.16
N LEU A 308 6.21 12.73 19.08
CA LEU A 308 6.82 13.64 18.13
C LEU A 308 5.74 14.47 17.42
N PRO A 309 5.98 15.78 17.21
CA PRO A 309 5.03 16.63 16.52
C PRO A 309 4.87 16.19 15.07
N ASP A 310 3.64 16.27 14.57
CA ASP A 310 3.29 15.97 13.17
C ASP A 310 3.87 14.64 12.65
N THR A 311 3.92 13.63 13.52
CA THR A 311 4.52 12.33 13.25
C THR A 311 3.55 11.24 13.65
N GLN A 312 3.47 10.20 12.83
CA GLN A 312 2.67 9.01 13.09
C GLN A 312 3.53 7.77 12.83
N ILE A 313 3.54 6.84 13.77
CA ILE A 313 4.08 5.51 13.54
C ILE A 313 3.09 4.74 12.65
N VAL A 314 3.61 4.20 11.56
CA VAL A 314 2.86 3.38 10.59
C VAL A 314 2.98 1.91 10.94
N ASP A 315 4.20 1.45 11.23
CA ASP A 315 4.48 0.04 11.50
C ASP A 315 5.79 -0.13 12.28
N ILE A 316 5.95 -1.26 12.97
CA ILE A 316 7.11 -1.60 13.78
C ILE A 316 7.49 -3.05 13.49
N SER A 317 8.76 -3.30 13.20
CA SER A 317 9.25 -4.65 12.96
C SER A 317 9.20 -5.48 14.24
N SER A 318 9.43 -6.78 14.11
CA SER A 318 9.79 -7.59 15.26
C SER A 318 11.12 -7.11 15.86
N TYR A 319 11.44 -7.60 17.06
CA TYR A 319 12.77 -7.40 17.64
C TYR A 319 13.76 -8.41 17.05
N TYR A 320 14.98 -7.95 16.83
CA TYR A 320 16.05 -8.75 16.26
C TYR A 320 17.29 -8.66 17.15
N GLU A 321 17.85 -9.80 17.53
CA GLU A 321 19.16 -9.85 18.17
C GLU A 321 20.26 -9.90 17.11
N SER A 322 21.30 -9.10 17.25
CA SER A 322 22.43 -9.10 16.32
C SER A 322 23.78 -9.08 17.01
N GLU A 323 24.77 -9.68 16.35
CA GLU A 323 26.17 -9.47 16.73
C GLU A 323 26.58 -7.99 16.50
N PRO A 324 27.59 -7.47 17.21
CA PRO A 324 28.09 -6.12 16.98
C PRO A 324 28.74 -5.97 15.59
N ALA A 325 28.45 -4.86 14.92
CA ALA A 325 29.11 -4.49 13.67
C ALA A 325 30.27 -3.50 13.93
N TYR A 326 31.37 -3.66 13.19
CA TYR A 326 32.56 -2.77 13.15
C TYR A 326 33.39 -2.68 14.44
N PHE A 327 32.78 -2.72 15.62
CA PHE A 327 33.45 -2.82 16.92
C PHE A 327 32.92 -4.06 17.62
N THR A 328 33.71 -5.14 17.68
CA THR A 328 33.20 -6.47 18.02
C THR A 328 33.33 -6.84 19.49
N ASP A 329 34.16 -6.13 20.25
CA ASP A 329 34.39 -6.38 21.68
C ASP A 329 33.31 -5.67 22.54
N GLN A 330 32.06 -6.12 22.37
CA GLN A 330 30.90 -5.63 23.10
C GLN A 330 29.77 -6.66 23.08
N ASP A 331 28.75 -6.46 23.92
CA ASP A 331 27.58 -7.32 23.99
C ASP A 331 26.70 -7.20 22.73
N VAL A 332 25.87 -8.21 22.47
CA VAL A 332 24.90 -8.28 21.38
C VAL A 332 23.85 -7.16 21.48
N PHE A 333 23.36 -6.74 20.32
CA PHE A 333 22.32 -5.72 20.19
C PHE A 333 20.94 -6.36 20.11
N VAL A 334 19.93 -5.67 20.64
CA VAL A 334 18.54 -5.82 20.20
C VAL A 334 18.21 -4.63 19.30
N ASN A 335 17.63 -4.92 18.15
CA ASN A 335 17.34 -3.97 17.09
C ASN A 335 15.87 -4.06 16.65
N ALA A 336 15.37 -2.97 16.07
CA ALA A 336 14.09 -2.93 15.36
C ALA A 336 14.13 -1.83 14.29
N VAL A 337 13.18 -1.86 13.36
CA VAL A 337 12.90 -0.77 12.44
C VAL A 337 11.50 -0.25 12.70
N VAL A 338 11.36 1.08 12.73
CA VAL A 338 10.07 1.76 12.81
C VAL A 338 9.84 2.51 11.50
N LEU A 339 8.67 2.31 10.90
CA LEU A 339 8.18 3.12 9.80
C LEU A 339 7.30 4.23 10.35
N LEU A 340 7.58 5.47 9.95
CA LEU A 340 6.84 6.64 10.39
C LEU A 340 6.55 7.59 9.23
N ARG A 341 5.40 8.26 9.30
CA ARG A 341 5.00 9.35 8.41
C ARG A 341 5.15 10.66 9.18
N THR A 342 5.89 11.62 8.64
CA THR A 342 6.15 12.88 9.36
C THR A 342 6.26 14.07 8.43
N GLY A 343 5.72 15.22 8.86
CA GLY A 343 5.94 16.51 8.20
C GLY A 343 7.21 17.24 8.67
N LEU A 344 7.95 16.67 9.63
CA LEU A 344 9.20 17.26 10.12
C LEU A 344 10.32 17.12 9.09
N PRO A 345 11.08 18.18 8.75
CA PRO A 345 12.22 18.04 7.85
C PRO A 345 13.31 17.13 8.47
N PRO A 346 14.12 16.42 7.66
CA PRO A 346 15.06 15.39 8.15
C PRO A 346 15.98 15.85 9.28
N LYS A 347 16.46 17.11 9.22
CA LYS A 347 17.33 17.69 10.26
C LYS A 347 16.62 17.92 11.59
N GLU A 348 15.34 18.28 11.58
CA GLU A 348 14.57 18.46 12.82
C GLU A 348 14.19 17.10 13.40
N LEU A 349 13.79 16.14 12.57
CA LEU A 349 13.59 14.75 13.01
C LEU A 349 14.85 14.19 13.69
N LEU A 350 16.03 14.38 13.07
CA LEU A 350 17.30 13.96 13.66
C LEU A 350 17.54 14.55 15.06
N LYS A 351 17.21 15.83 15.29
CA LYS A 351 17.35 16.45 16.62
C LYS A 351 16.41 15.82 17.64
N TYR A 352 15.17 15.51 17.26
CA TYR A 352 14.23 14.84 18.14
C TYR A 352 14.70 13.41 18.49
N LEU A 353 15.19 12.66 17.51
CA LEU A 353 15.76 11.33 17.75
C LEU A 353 16.97 11.41 18.69
N GLN A 354 17.87 12.38 18.49
CA GLN A 354 18.99 12.61 19.41
C GLN A 354 18.54 12.98 20.83
N ALA A 355 17.45 13.75 20.96
CA ALA A 355 16.89 14.06 22.27
C ALA A 355 16.32 12.82 22.98
N ILE A 356 15.67 11.92 22.23
CA ILE A 356 15.20 10.61 22.72
C ILE A 356 16.40 9.79 23.21
N GLU A 357 17.44 9.62 22.38
CA GLU A 357 18.67 8.91 22.76
C GLU A 357 19.30 9.46 24.03
N ASN A 358 19.42 10.80 24.14
CA ASN A 358 20.00 11.45 25.31
C ASN A 358 19.14 11.22 26.56
N SER A 359 17.81 11.24 26.43
CA SER A 359 16.90 10.94 27.55
C SER A 359 17.01 9.49 28.02
N LEU A 360 17.44 8.60 27.12
CA LEU A 360 17.71 7.19 27.35
C LEU A 360 19.20 6.90 27.68
N GLY A 361 19.95 7.93 28.08
CA GLY A 361 21.31 7.77 28.61
C GLY A 361 22.40 7.54 27.56
N ARG A 362 22.18 7.90 26.29
CA ARG A 362 23.20 7.74 25.25
C ARG A 362 24.42 8.62 25.53
N VAL A 363 25.60 7.97 25.64
CA VAL A 363 26.91 8.63 25.70
C VAL A 363 27.72 8.27 24.45
N ARG A 364 28.52 9.22 23.92
CA ARG A 364 29.31 9.06 22.69
C ARG A 364 30.80 9.22 22.98
N GLU A 365 31.40 8.26 23.68
CA GLU A 365 32.85 8.26 23.99
C GLU A 365 33.67 7.51 22.94
N VAL A 366 33.19 6.34 22.50
CA VAL A 366 33.89 5.45 21.56
C VAL A 366 33.09 5.32 20.26
N PRO A 367 33.69 5.57 19.08
CA PRO A 367 33.04 5.32 17.80
C PRO A 367 32.56 3.87 17.65
N ASN A 368 31.28 3.67 17.31
CA ASN A 368 30.60 2.36 17.24
C ASN A 368 30.64 1.53 18.55
N GLY A 369 30.95 2.15 19.68
CA GLY A 369 31.02 1.46 20.96
C GLY A 369 29.64 1.15 21.59
N PRO A 370 29.66 0.58 22.81
CA PRO A 370 28.45 0.23 23.54
C PRO A 370 27.53 1.44 23.77
N ARG A 371 26.22 1.21 23.71
CA ARG A 371 25.20 2.27 23.73
C ARG A 371 23.86 1.78 24.25
N THR A 372 23.21 2.67 25.00
CA THR A 372 21.88 2.45 25.58
C THR A 372 20.77 2.60 24.55
N MET A 373 20.96 3.47 23.55
CA MET A 373 20.03 3.65 22.45
C MET A 373 20.73 4.33 21.26
N ASP A 374 20.52 3.80 20.06
CA ASP A 374 20.95 4.34 18.77
C ASP A 374 19.73 4.45 17.86
N LEU A 375 19.45 5.65 17.35
CA LEU A 375 18.33 5.93 16.45
C LEU A 375 18.85 6.53 15.14
N ASP A 376 18.91 5.71 14.10
CA ASP A 376 19.40 6.09 12.78
C ASP A 376 18.24 6.32 11.81
N ILE A 377 18.18 7.49 11.16
CA ILE A 377 17.32 7.68 9.98
C ILE A 377 17.95 6.87 8.83
N VAL A 378 17.27 5.79 8.42
CA VAL A 378 17.72 4.89 7.36
C VAL A 378 17.36 5.45 6.00
N ASP A 379 16.12 5.87 5.83
CA ASP A 379 15.61 6.41 4.57
C ASP A 379 14.53 7.47 4.83
N TYR A 380 14.34 8.35 3.86
CA TYR A 380 13.35 9.41 3.90
C TYR A 380 12.75 9.58 2.50
N GLN A 381 11.54 9.05 2.30
CA GLN A 381 10.86 8.97 1.00
C GLN A 381 10.91 10.29 0.22
N MET A 382 11.44 10.24 -1.01
CA MET A 382 11.56 11.39 -1.93
C MET A 382 12.49 12.53 -1.47
N TYR A 383 13.26 12.34 -0.39
CA TYR A 383 14.21 13.33 0.11
C TYR A 383 15.64 12.75 0.20
N PRO A 384 16.30 12.47 -0.93
CA PRO A 384 17.74 12.22 -0.89
C PRO A 384 18.44 13.46 -0.35
N ALA A 385 19.26 13.27 0.67
CA ALA A 385 19.93 14.37 1.37
C ALA A 385 21.39 14.03 1.59
N GLN A 386 22.27 14.99 1.34
CA GLN A 386 23.68 14.86 1.66
C GLN A 386 24.13 16.14 2.37
N SER A 387 24.55 15.99 3.61
CA SER A 387 25.11 17.07 4.42
C SER A 387 26.17 16.51 5.36
N GLU A 388 26.94 17.38 6.00
CA GLU A 388 27.92 16.98 7.01
C GLU A 388 27.28 16.25 8.21
N LEU A 389 25.98 16.47 8.46
CA LEU A 389 25.27 15.93 9.61
C LEU A 389 24.42 14.71 9.30
N LEU A 390 24.00 14.53 8.04
CA LEU A 390 23.02 13.51 7.65
C LEU A 390 23.15 13.19 6.17
N VAL A 391 23.20 11.89 5.87
CA VAL A 391 23.17 11.31 4.51
C VAL A 391 21.99 10.37 4.42
N ILE A 392 21.11 10.59 3.43
CA ILE A 392 19.89 9.82 3.16
C ILE A 392 19.88 9.43 1.67
N PRO A 393 19.65 8.15 1.32
CA PRO A 393 19.56 7.01 2.24
C PRO A 393 20.85 6.79 3.04
N HIS A 394 20.77 6.15 4.20
CA HIS A 394 21.94 5.92 5.04
C HIS A 394 22.96 5.06 4.26
N PRO A 395 24.24 5.48 4.15
CA PRO A 395 25.19 4.89 3.19
C PRO A 395 25.55 3.43 3.46
N ARG A 396 25.30 2.96 4.69
CA ARG A 396 25.51 1.56 5.12
C ARG A 396 24.21 0.79 5.33
N ALA A 397 23.06 1.30 4.92
CA ALA A 397 21.77 0.64 5.13
C ALA A 397 21.75 -0.78 4.54
N LEU A 398 22.26 -0.91 3.31
CA LEU A 398 22.22 -2.14 2.51
C LEU A 398 23.28 -3.19 2.89
N GLU A 399 24.24 -2.86 3.76
CA GLU A 399 25.25 -3.82 4.28
C GLU A 399 24.95 -4.30 5.71
N ARG A 400 23.99 -3.69 6.42
CA ARG A 400 23.65 -4.00 7.82
C ARG A 400 22.47 -4.97 7.90
N ASP A 401 22.72 -6.21 8.32
CA ASP A 401 21.67 -7.24 8.37
C ASP A 401 20.52 -6.83 9.32
N PHE A 402 20.87 -6.25 10.47
CA PHE A 402 19.93 -5.70 11.47
C PHE A 402 19.13 -4.47 11.01
N VAL A 403 19.36 -3.96 9.80
CA VAL A 403 18.51 -2.94 9.14
C VAL A 403 17.72 -3.55 8.00
N VAL A 404 18.36 -4.39 7.18
CA VAL A 404 17.75 -5.00 5.99
C VAL A 404 16.64 -5.98 6.38
N GLU A 405 16.90 -6.93 7.28
CA GLU A 405 15.91 -7.98 7.62
C GLU A 405 14.64 -7.40 8.27
N PRO A 406 14.71 -6.49 9.26
CA PRO A 406 13.50 -5.91 9.86
C PRO A 406 12.76 -4.96 8.90
N LEU A 407 13.47 -4.26 8.01
CA LEU A 407 12.81 -3.40 7.02
C LEU A 407 12.05 -4.23 5.97
N LEU A 408 12.64 -5.34 5.50
CA LEU A 408 11.97 -6.27 4.58
C LEU A 408 10.81 -7.03 5.25
N GLU A 409 10.82 -7.22 6.57
CA GLU A 409 9.66 -7.74 7.32
C GLU A 409 8.46 -6.79 7.20
N LEU A 410 8.70 -5.48 7.27
CA LEU A 410 7.64 -4.47 7.22
C LEU A 410 7.17 -4.18 5.81
N ARG A 411 8.12 -4.08 4.87
CA ARG A 411 7.88 -3.70 3.48
C ARG A 411 8.87 -4.48 2.60
N PRO A 412 8.49 -5.68 2.13
CA PRO A 412 9.36 -6.52 1.28
C PRO A 412 9.81 -5.82 -0.02
N ASP A 413 9.05 -4.83 -0.47
CA ASP A 413 9.23 -4.04 -1.68
C ASP A 413 9.72 -2.59 -1.40
N TYR A 414 10.27 -2.34 -0.21
CA TYR A 414 10.73 -1.00 0.18
C TYR A 414 11.77 -0.48 -0.82
N MET A 415 11.51 0.71 -1.35
CA MET A 415 12.37 1.42 -2.29
C MET A 415 12.93 2.65 -1.60
N LEU A 416 14.25 2.74 -1.53
CA LEU A 416 14.97 3.86 -0.93
C LEU A 416 14.78 5.12 -1.77
N ALA A 417 15.04 6.29 -1.17
CA ALA A 417 14.91 7.58 -1.83
C ALA A 417 15.82 7.79 -3.06
N ASP A 418 16.85 6.94 -3.24
CA ASP A 418 17.71 6.92 -4.43
C ASP A 418 17.20 6.01 -5.56
N GLY A 419 16.05 5.36 -5.36
CA GLY A 419 15.39 4.47 -6.32
C GLY A 419 15.83 3.01 -6.26
N VAL A 420 16.76 2.65 -5.35
CA VAL A 420 17.20 1.26 -5.17
C VAL A 420 16.23 0.52 -4.25
N THR A 421 15.76 -0.66 -4.66
CA THR A 421 14.95 -1.52 -3.77
C THR A 421 15.86 -2.20 -2.74
N VAL A 422 15.40 -2.33 -1.50
CA VAL A 422 16.20 -2.94 -0.43
C VAL A 422 16.51 -4.41 -0.77
N ALA A 423 15.54 -5.13 -1.35
CA ALA A 423 15.70 -6.54 -1.72
C ALA A 423 16.77 -6.75 -2.81
N GLU A 424 16.87 -5.87 -3.81
CA GLU A 424 17.84 -5.99 -4.90
C GLU A 424 19.19 -5.35 -4.56
N GLY A 425 19.18 -4.27 -3.78
CA GLY A 425 20.37 -3.49 -3.45
C GLY A 425 21.16 -4.00 -2.25
N ALA A 426 20.55 -4.79 -1.36
CA ALA A 426 21.24 -5.33 -0.20
C ALA A 426 22.38 -6.28 -0.62
N LEU A 427 23.51 -6.20 0.09
CA LEU A 427 24.59 -7.17 -0.09
C LEU A 427 24.09 -8.59 0.17
N PRO A 428 24.72 -9.62 -0.42
CA PRO A 428 24.46 -11.01 -0.05
C PRO A 428 24.55 -11.18 1.47
N ARG A 429 23.62 -11.93 2.06
CA ARG A 429 23.48 -12.00 3.53
C ARG A 429 24.76 -12.46 4.23
N GLU A 430 25.54 -13.31 3.58
CA GLU A 430 26.84 -13.77 4.05
C GLU A 430 27.91 -12.67 4.16
N GLU A 431 27.79 -11.61 3.36
CA GLU A 431 28.68 -10.44 3.30
C GLU A 431 28.19 -9.27 4.18
N ARG A 432 26.93 -9.32 4.64
CA ARG A 432 26.38 -8.31 5.55
C ARG A 432 27.00 -8.40 6.94
N VAL A 433 27.12 -7.25 7.59
CA VAL A 433 27.63 -7.12 8.96
C VAL A 433 26.49 -7.11 9.98
N GLY A 434 26.81 -7.51 11.21
CA GLY A 434 25.85 -7.52 12.31
C GLY A 434 24.71 -8.50 12.03
N ARG A 435 25.04 -9.75 11.72
CA ARG A 435 24.04 -10.78 11.42
C ARG A 435 23.01 -10.85 12.53
N CYS A 436 21.74 -10.87 12.13
CA CYS A 436 20.64 -10.83 13.07
C CYS A 436 19.71 -12.04 12.98
N VAL A 437 19.07 -12.32 14.09
CA VAL A 437 18.00 -13.32 14.23
C VAL A 437 16.79 -12.67 14.86
N ARG A 438 15.60 -12.99 14.34
CA ARG A 438 14.33 -12.53 14.91
C ARG A 438 14.14 -13.20 16.28
N LEU A 439 13.74 -12.40 17.28
CA LEU A 439 13.49 -12.83 18.65
C LEU A 439 12.08 -13.40 18.84
#